data_AF-A0A3D4RT03-F1
#
_entry.id   AF-A0A3D4RT03-F1
#
_cell.length_a   1.000
_cell.length_b   1.000
_cell.length_c   1.000
_cell.angle_alpha   90.00
_cell.angle_beta   90.00
_cell.angle_gamma   90.00
#
_symmetry.space_group_name_H-M   'P 1'
#
loop_
_entity.id
_entity.type
_entity.pdbx_description
1 polymer ?
#
loop_
_entity_poly.entity_id
_entity_poly.type
_entity_poly.pdbx_seq_one_letter_code
_entity_poly.pdbx_strand_id
1 'polypeptide(L)'
;MQASALGFVIQGLRRISFCIGAVRNGPGVSKPLRCAHRPSTVGPSGIEYHLERQSNHQMKRNDTQQARLKLWRERVIAHTQTLVAKAGHLTGRKLPLPAVHFDLRGQTAGQLRIEPGGQARIRYNAALLLRYEENFVARTVPHEVAHYAAFLCYGRRIKPHGPEWQQLVQALGGDRARCHEYDTEGLRARRTRWFAYHCRCGEHALSSIRHNRICRGTRYLCRRCGEPLRAGPALHCSTPDP
;
A
#
# COMPACT_ATOMS: atom_id res chain seq x y z
N MET A 1 2.94 -53.96 -11.57
CA MET A 1 3.65 -53.89 -12.87
C MET A 1 3.72 -52.40 -13.22
N GLN A 2 4.82 -51.72 -12.85
CA GLN A 2 5.94 -51.31 -13.72
C GLN A 2 5.51 -50.48 -14.94
N ALA A 3 6.16 -49.41 -15.41
CA ALA A 3 7.18 -48.46 -14.96
C ALA A 3 7.42 -47.47 -16.13
N SER A 4 8.05 -46.32 -15.84
CA SER A 4 8.90 -45.49 -16.73
C SER A 4 8.21 -44.57 -17.76
N ALA A 5 8.42 -43.24 -17.81
CA ALA A 5 9.58 -42.33 -17.72
C ALA A 5 10.30 -42.06 -19.06
N LEU A 6 10.54 -40.76 -19.34
CA LEU A 6 11.57 -40.08 -20.17
C LEU A 6 10.94 -38.76 -20.68
N GLY A 7 11.47 -37.54 -20.50
CA GLY A 7 12.83 -37.08 -20.23
C GLY A 7 13.40 -36.42 -21.48
N PHE A 8 13.61 -35.10 -21.49
CA PHE A 8 14.61 -34.48 -22.38
C PHE A 8 15.18 -33.16 -21.80
N VAL A 9 16.51 -33.12 -21.77
CA VAL A 9 17.43 -32.05 -21.37
C VAL A 9 18.30 -31.75 -22.59
N ILE A 10 18.49 -30.49 -22.98
CA ILE A 10 19.66 -30.02 -23.78
C ILE A 10 19.85 -28.51 -23.42
N GLN A 11 20.84 -28.09 -22.63
CA GLN A 11 22.25 -27.79 -22.94
C GLN A 11 22.52 -26.69 -24.00
N GLY A 12 23.14 -25.59 -23.56
CA GLY A 12 24.48 -25.27 -24.05
C GLY A 12 24.74 -23.90 -24.72
N LEU A 13 26.00 -23.46 -24.48
CA LEU A 13 26.88 -22.58 -25.27
C LEU A 13 26.77 -21.06 -25.00
N ARG A 14 27.86 -20.27 -24.88
CA ARG A 14 29.32 -20.48 -24.87
C ARG A 14 29.96 -19.19 -24.31
N ARG A 15 31.03 -19.32 -23.51
CA ARG A 15 31.98 -18.24 -23.17
C ARG A 15 32.91 -17.99 -24.36
N ILE A 16 33.23 -16.73 -24.65
CA ILE A 16 34.37 -16.33 -25.48
C ILE A 16 35.20 -15.31 -24.69
N SER A 17 36.46 -15.66 -24.48
CA SER A 17 37.53 -14.81 -23.97
C SER A 17 38.41 -14.43 -25.17
N PHE A 18 38.85 -13.17 -25.26
CA PHE A 18 39.93 -12.79 -26.17
C PHE A 18 40.91 -11.89 -25.43
N CYS A 19 42.18 -12.30 -25.47
CA CYS A 19 43.33 -11.56 -24.99
C CYS A 19 44.01 -10.82 -26.16
N ILE A 20 44.96 -9.96 -25.79
CA ILE A 20 46.15 -9.48 -26.52
C ILE A 20 46.07 -8.03 -27.02
N GLY A 21 47.10 -7.24 -26.66
CA GLY A 21 47.56 -6.11 -27.47
C GLY A 21 48.19 -4.94 -26.72
N ALA A 22 49.38 -5.12 -26.17
CA ALA A 22 50.24 -4.01 -25.74
C ALA A 22 50.94 -3.37 -26.95
N VAL A 23 51.01 -2.04 -27.00
CA VAL A 23 51.90 -1.31 -27.93
C VAL A 23 52.78 -0.37 -27.13
N ARG A 24 54.10 -0.59 -27.24
CA ARG A 24 55.17 0.34 -26.84
C ARG A 24 55.51 1.20 -28.05
N ASN A 25 55.83 2.49 -27.83
CA ASN A 25 56.77 3.28 -28.62
C ASN A 25 57.18 4.54 -27.85
N GLY A 26 58.49 4.77 -27.67
CA GLY A 26 59.10 6.10 -27.46
C GLY A 26 59.95 6.44 -28.70
N PRO A 27 60.86 7.45 -28.70
CA PRO A 27 61.11 8.51 -27.73
C PRO A 27 61.09 9.94 -28.34
N GLY A 28 61.14 10.96 -27.47
CA GLY A 28 61.93 12.18 -27.70
C GLY A 28 61.29 13.37 -28.42
N VAL A 29 60.73 14.33 -27.67
CA VAL A 29 60.93 15.77 -27.92
C VAL A 29 60.90 16.52 -26.58
N SER A 30 62.04 17.09 -26.22
CA SER A 30 62.22 17.97 -25.05
C SER A 30 61.48 19.29 -25.27
N LYS A 31 60.58 19.66 -24.34
CA LYS A 31 59.96 21.00 -24.28
C LYS A 31 60.07 21.56 -22.85
N PRO A 32 60.19 22.88 -22.71
CA PRO A 32 60.76 23.53 -21.54
C PRO A 32 59.87 23.42 -20.30
N LEU A 33 60.52 23.30 -19.14
CA LEU A 33 59.92 23.38 -17.82
C LEU A 33 59.19 24.73 -17.65
N ARG A 34 57.86 24.72 -17.86
CA ARG A 34 56.99 25.74 -17.29
C ARG A 34 56.60 25.30 -15.89
N CYS A 35 57.01 26.09 -14.91
CA CYS A 35 56.56 26.00 -13.53
C CYS A 35 55.07 26.36 -13.48
N ALA A 36 54.20 25.40 -13.77
CA ALA A 36 52.76 25.55 -13.59
C ALA A 36 52.49 25.53 -12.08
N HIS A 37 52.25 26.70 -11.50
CA HIS A 37 51.65 26.82 -10.18
C HIS A 37 50.31 26.09 -10.26
N ARG A 38 50.25 24.89 -9.68
CA ARG A 38 49.00 24.17 -9.45
C ARG A 38 48.24 25.02 -8.44
N PRO A 39 47.07 25.59 -8.75
CA PRO A 39 46.27 26.18 -7.71
C PRO A 39 45.91 25.04 -6.75
N SER A 40 46.37 25.12 -5.50
CA SER A 40 45.86 24.32 -4.40
C SER A 40 44.40 24.69 -4.21
N THR A 41 43.55 24.07 -5.01
CA THR A 41 42.15 23.92 -4.64
C THR A 41 42.17 22.96 -3.47
N VAL A 42 41.94 23.50 -2.28
CA VAL A 42 41.54 22.70 -1.13
C VAL A 42 40.23 22.06 -1.56
N GLY A 43 40.31 20.82 -2.05
CA GLY A 43 39.11 20.02 -2.33
C GLY A 43 38.33 19.83 -1.03
N PRO A 44 37.01 19.61 -1.11
CA PRO A 44 36.19 19.37 0.06
C PRO A 44 36.84 18.28 0.92
N SER A 45 36.85 18.49 2.24
CA SER A 45 37.40 17.52 3.19
C SER A 45 36.81 16.12 2.93
N GLY A 46 37.53 15.05 3.22
CA GLY A 46 37.04 13.68 2.97
C GLY A 46 35.67 13.37 3.59
N ILE A 47 35.28 14.12 4.62
CA ILE A 47 33.96 14.06 5.28
C ILE A 47 32.88 14.72 4.40
N GLU A 48 33.14 15.88 3.84
CA GLU A 48 32.21 16.66 3.00
C GLU A 48 31.91 15.93 1.68
N TYR A 49 32.93 15.32 1.06
CA TYR A 49 32.74 14.44 -0.10
C TYR A 49 31.88 13.20 0.21
N HIS A 50 32.02 12.63 1.41
CA HIS A 50 31.23 11.47 1.83
C HIS A 50 29.77 11.83 2.09
N LEU A 51 29.50 12.98 2.74
CA LEU A 51 28.15 13.49 2.97
C LEU A 51 27.42 13.82 1.67
N GLU A 52 28.10 14.43 0.70
CA GLU A 52 27.53 14.77 -0.60
C GLU A 52 27.27 13.54 -1.49
N ARG A 53 28.09 12.49 -1.37
CA ARG A 53 27.79 11.19 -2.01
C ARG A 53 26.60 10.48 -1.38
N GLN A 54 26.47 10.53 -0.05
CA GLN A 54 25.34 9.93 0.67
C GLN A 54 24.02 10.64 0.32
N SER A 55 24.00 11.97 0.28
CA SER A 55 22.83 12.76 -0.10
C SER A 55 22.42 12.50 -1.56
N ASN A 56 23.37 12.46 -2.49
CA ASN A 56 23.11 12.14 -3.90
C ASN A 56 22.60 10.71 -4.10
N HIS A 57 23.12 9.74 -3.34
CA HIS A 57 22.63 8.36 -3.38
C HIS A 57 21.20 8.25 -2.84
N GLN A 58 20.89 8.96 -1.75
CA GLN A 58 19.55 8.99 -1.17
C GLN A 58 18.53 9.68 -2.09
N MET A 59 18.92 10.78 -2.74
CA MET A 59 18.06 11.49 -3.69
C MET A 59 17.70 10.60 -4.90
N LYS A 60 18.69 9.94 -5.52
CA LYS A 60 18.45 9.00 -6.63
C LYS A 60 17.56 7.81 -6.23
N ARG A 61 17.67 7.31 -4.99
CA ARG A 61 16.78 6.25 -4.47
C ARG A 61 15.34 6.73 -4.31
N ASN A 62 15.15 7.95 -3.81
CA ASN A 62 13.84 8.55 -3.66
C ASN A 62 13.17 8.78 -5.03
N ASP A 63 13.91 9.28 -6.02
CA ASP A 63 13.39 9.49 -7.38
C ASP A 63 12.96 8.16 -8.03
N THR A 64 13.77 7.11 -7.86
CA THR A 64 13.46 5.77 -8.36
C THR A 64 12.21 5.20 -7.70
N GLN A 65 12.04 5.40 -6.39
CA GLN A 65 10.83 4.99 -5.67
C GLN A 65 9.59 5.78 -6.09
N GLN A 66 9.72 7.09 -6.33
CA GLN A 66 8.63 7.92 -6.82
C GLN A 66 8.19 7.51 -8.23
N ALA A 67 9.13 7.25 -9.14
CA ALA A 67 8.85 6.76 -10.48
C ALA A 67 8.15 5.38 -10.46
N ARG A 68 8.64 4.45 -9.64
CA ARG A 68 7.99 3.15 -9.42
C ARG A 68 6.58 3.30 -8.86
N LEU A 69 6.40 4.15 -7.86
CA LEU A 69 5.08 4.40 -7.28
C LEU A 69 4.12 5.01 -8.30
N LYS A 70 4.59 5.93 -9.16
CA LYS A 70 3.78 6.50 -10.25
C LYS A 70 3.29 5.42 -11.21
N LEU A 71 4.19 4.54 -11.67
CA LEU A 71 3.85 3.41 -12.54
C LEU A 71 2.78 2.51 -11.91
N TRP A 72 2.97 2.13 -10.66
CA TRP A 72 2.01 1.26 -9.97
C TRP A 72 0.66 1.93 -9.72
N ARG A 73 0.64 3.23 -9.44
CA ARG A 73 -0.60 4.00 -9.32
C ARG A 73 -1.38 4.01 -10.63
N GLU A 74 -0.71 4.23 -11.75
CA GLU A 74 -1.33 4.19 -13.09
C GLU A 74 -1.90 2.81 -13.38
N ARG A 75 -1.17 1.74 -13.06
CA ARG A 75 -1.67 0.35 -13.22
C ARG A 75 -2.89 0.07 -12.35
N VAL A 76 -2.91 0.53 -11.10
CA VAL A 76 -4.08 0.42 -10.20
C VAL A 76 -5.29 1.19 -10.75
N ILE A 77 -5.10 2.42 -11.25
CA ILE A 77 -6.17 3.23 -11.81
C ILE A 77 -6.76 2.56 -13.06
N ALA A 78 -5.90 2.16 -14.00
CA ALA A 78 -6.33 1.47 -15.22
C ALA A 78 -7.06 0.16 -14.91
N HIS A 79 -6.53 -0.64 -13.97
CA HIS A 79 -7.19 -1.89 -13.57
C HIS A 79 -8.53 -1.63 -12.88
N THR A 80 -8.63 -0.60 -12.04
CA THR A 80 -9.89 -0.17 -11.43
C THR A 80 -10.93 0.16 -12.50
N GLN A 81 -10.57 0.93 -13.52
CA GLN A 81 -11.47 1.28 -14.63
C GLN A 81 -11.96 0.04 -15.38
N THR A 82 -11.04 -0.86 -15.74
CA THR A 82 -11.36 -2.13 -16.41
C THR A 82 -12.32 -2.98 -15.59
N LEU A 83 -12.08 -3.13 -14.28
CA LEU A 83 -12.93 -3.93 -13.42
C LEU A 83 -14.30 -3.27 -13.16
N VAL A 84 -14.37 -1.94 -13.10
CA VAL A 84 -15.66 -1.22 -13.01
C VAL A 84 -16.49 -1.45 -14.27
N ALA A 85 -15.88 -1.36 -15.45
CA ALA A 85 -16.55 -1.67 -16.70
C ALA A 85 -17.04 -3.13 -16.73
N LYS A 86 -16.17 -4.07 -16.37
CA LYS A 86 -16.51 -5.50 -16.25
C LYS A 86 -17.67 -5.74 -15.28
N ALA A 87 -17.64 -5.13 -14.09
CA ALA A 87 -18.72 -5.20 -13.12
C ALA A 87 -20.03 -4.63 -13.68
N GLY A 88 -19.97 -3.54 -14.43
CA GLY A 88 -21.14 -2.98 -15.12
C GLY A 88 -21.76 -3.96 -16.10
N HIS A 89 -20.95 -4.63 -16.92
CA HIS A 89 -21.44 -5.69 -17.82
C HIS A 89 -22.05 -6.87 -17.05
N LEU A 90 -21.37 -7.37 -16.00
CA LEU A 90 -21.84 -8.49 -15.19
C LEU A 90 -23.17 -8.20 -14.48
N THR A 91 -23.42 -6.94 -14.13
CA THR A 91 -24.60 -6.53 -13.36
C THR A 91 -25.70 -5.91 -14.22
N GLY A 92 -25.47 -5.72 -15.51
CA GLY A 92 -26.38 -5.01 -16.42
C GLY A 92 -26.58 -3.55 -16.04
N ARG A 93 -25.60 -2.92 -15.36
CA ARG A 93 -25.70 -1.55 -14.84
C ARG A 93 -24.58 -0.67 -15.35
N LYS A 94 -24.88 0.60 -15.58
CA LYS A 94 -23.84 1.61 -15.78
C LYS A 94 -23.27 2.01 -14.42
N LEU A 95 -22.02 1.64 -14.15
CA LEU A 95 -21.32 2.04 -12.94
C LEU A 95 -20.46 3.27 -13.23
N PRO A 96 -20.65 4.40 -12.52
CA PRO A 96 -19.75 5.53 -12.64
C PRO A 96 -18.33 5.14 -12.22
N LEU A 97 -17.32 5.90 -12.67
CA LEU A 97 -15.95 5.67 -12.19
C LEU A 97 -15.79 6.30 -10.80
N PRO A 98 -15.30 5.57 -9.79
CA PRO A 98 -15.01 6.14 -8.49
C PRO A 98 -13.71 6.95 -8.55
N ALA A 99 -13.59 7.97 -7.68
CA ALA A 99 -12.30 8.62 -7.48
C ALA A 99 -11.31 7.64 -6.82
N VAL A 100 -10.06 7.62 -7.30
CA VAL A 100 -9.01 6.74 -6.76
C VAL A 100 -7.95 7.57 -6.05
N HIS A 101 -7.68 7.25 -4.80
CA HIS A 101 -6.69 7.95 -3.97
C HIS A 101 -5.65 6.98 -3.39
N PHE A 102 -4.45 7.48 -3.11
CA PHE A 102 -3.33 6.71 -2.54
C PHE A 102 -2.87 7.28 -1.18
N ASP A 103 -3.85 7.74 -0.40
CA ASP A 103 -3.69 8.47 0.85
C ASP A 103 -3.95 7.61 2.10
N LEU A 104 -4.25 6.32 1.92
CA LEU A 104 -4.44 5.39 3.03
C LEU A 104 -3.10 5.16 3.76
N ARG A 105 -3.18 5.03 5.08
CA ARG A 105 -2.03 4.87 5.99
C ARG A 105 -2.32 3.74 6.98
N GLY A 106 -1.26 3.19 7.58
CA GLY A 106 -1.37 2.07 8.52
C GLY A 106 -1.38 0.73 7.80
N GLN A 107 -2.11 -0.24 8.36
CA GLN A 107 -2.06 -1.65 7.93
C GLN A 107 -3.14 -2.04 6.91
N THR A 108 -4.09 -1.15 6.65
CA THR A 108 -5.16 -1.40 5.67
C THR A 108 -4.63 -1.17 4.25
N ALA A 109 -4.90 -2.11 3.34
CA ALA A 109 -4.46 -2.03 1.94
C ALA A 109 -5.40 -1.20 1.05
N GLY A 110 -6.71 -1.43 1.18
CA GLY A 110 -7.76 -0.76 0.42
C GLY A 110 -8.92 -0.33 1.30
N GLN A 111 -9.67 0.68 0.85
CA GLN A 111 -10.89 1.12 1.51
C GLN A 111 -11.81 1.86 0.54
N LEU A 112 -13.01 1.35 0.35
CA LEU A 112 -14.14 2.10 -0.22
C LEU A 112 -14.72 3.10 0.79
N ARG A 113 -15.00 4.32 0.32
CA ARG A 113 -15.82 5.32 1.01
C ARG A 113 -16.93 5.80 0.10
N ILE A 114 -18.12 5.88 0.67
CA ILE A 114 -19.28 6.50 0.04
C ILE A 114 -19.63 7.74 0.88
N GLU A 115 -19.61 8.91 0.24
CA GLU A 115 -20.00 10.17 0.85
C GLU A 115 -21.53 10.28 1.00
N PRO A 116 -22.04 11.15 1.90
CA PRO A 116 -23.48 11.37 2.04
C PRO A 116 -24.18 11.73 0.72
N GLY A 117 -23.50 12.44 -0.17
CA GLY A 117 -23.98 12.79 -1.52
C GLY A 117 -23.87 11.69 -2.57
N GLY A 118 -23.54 10.45 -2.17
CA GLY A 118 -23.46 9.28 -3.05
C GLY A 118 -22.16 9.14 -3.86
N GLN A 119 -21.26 10.14 -3.80
CA GLN A 119 -19.95 10.05 -4.44
C GLN A 119 -19.10 8.97 -3.78
N ALA A 120 -18.50 8.12 -4.61
CA ALA A 120 -17.66 7.03 -4.16
C ALA A 120 -16.18 7.35 -4.41
N ARG A 121 -15.34 6.98 -3.44
CA ARG A 121 -13.90 6.98 -3.58
C ARG A 121 -13.29 5.70 -3.06
N ILE A 122 -12.36 5.14 -3.81
CA ILE A 122 -11.54 4.00 -3.40
C ILE A 122 -10.17 4.53 -3.00
N ARG A 123 -9.75 4.19 -1.79
CA ARG A 123 -8.49 4.64 -1.20
C ARG A 123 -7.56 3.44 -1.05
N TYR A 124 -6.32 3.57 -1.54
CA TYR A 124 -5.29 2.54 -1.47
C TYR A 124 -4.10 3.01 -0.64
N ASN A 125 -3.38 2.05 -0.07
CA ASN A 125 -2.17 2.30 0.70
C ASN A 125 -0.94 2.27 -0.21
N ALA A 126 -0.36 3.45 -0.46
CA ALA A 126 0.79 3.59 -1.35
C ALA A 126 2.03 2.78 -0.91
N ALA A 127 2.24 2.63 0.40
CA ALA A 127 3.39 1.89 0.92
C ALA A 127 3.22 0.38 0.67
N LEU A 128 2.01 -0.16 0.87
CA LEU A 128 1.70 -1.54 0.54
C LEU A 128 1.70 -1.77 -0.97
N LEU A 129 1.21 -0.83 -1.77
CA LEU A 129 1.28 -0.90 -3.23
C LEU A 129 2.73 -1.02 -3.71
N LEU A 130 3.64 -0.18 -3.19
CA LEU A 130 5.04 -0.22 -3.61
C LEU A 130 5.76 -1.50 -3.12
N ARG A 131 5.30 -2.08 -2.01
CA ARG A 131 5.89 -3.32 -1.45
C ARG A 131 5.41 -4.57 -2.20
N TYR A 132 4.15 -4.63 -2.61
CA TYR A 132 3.51 -5.84 -3.14
C TYR A 132 3.13 -5.77 -4.62
N GLU A 133 3.15 -4.59 -5.22
CA GLU A 133 3.16 -4.38 -6.67
C GLU A 133 2.04 -5.17 -7.38
N GLU A 134 2.39 -6.14 -8.22
CA GLU A 134 1.43 -6.93 -8.98
C GLU A 134 0.46 -7.70 -8.07
N ASN A 135 0.93 -8.19 -6.92
CA ASN A 135 0.05 -8.86 -5.96
C ASN A 135 -0.98 -7.88 -5.36
N PHE A 136 -0.61 -6.62 -5.17
CA PHE A 136 -1.56 -5.58 -4.76
C PHE A 136 -2.62 -5.35 -5.83
N VAL A 137 -2.20 -5.21 -7.10
CA VAL A 137 -3.11 -5.04 -8.24
C VAL A 137 -4.06 -6.23 -8.37
N ALA A 138 -3.55 -7.46 -8.32
CA ALA A 138 -4.33 -8.67 -8.52
C ALA A 138 -5.29 -9.00 -7.37
N ARG A 139 -5.00 -8.55 -6.14
CA ARG A 139 -5.81 -8.91 -4.96
C ARG A 139 -6.64 -7.76 -4.41
N THR A 140 -5.99 -6.63 -4.12
CA THR A 140 -6.64 -5.50 -3.43
C THR A 140 -7.58 -4.73 -4.35
N VAL A 141 -7.23 -4.56 -5.63
CA VAL A 141 -8.06 -3.78 -6.57
C VAL A 141 -9.40 -4.47 -6.85
N PRO A 142 -9.47 -5.78 -7.21
CA PRO A 142 -10.75 -6.48 -7.33
C PRO A 142 -11.58 -6.46 -6.05
N HIS A 143 -10.94 -6.55 -4.88
CA HIS A 143 -11.63 -6.52 -3.59
C HIS A 143 -12.42 -5.23 -3.38
N GLU A 144 -11.76 -4.07 -3.57
CA GLU A 144 -12.40 -2.77 -3.39
C GLU A 144 -13.41 -2.46 -4.50
N VAL A 145 -13.13 -2.86 -5.75
CA VAL A 145 -14.09 -2.70 -6.86
C VAL A 145 -15.33 -3.58 -6.63
N ALA A 146 -15.19 -4.78 -6.06
CA ALA A 146 -16.33 -5.61 -5.70
C ALA A 146 -17.19 -4.95 -4.61
N HIS A 147 -16.60 -4.32 -3.59
CA HIS A 147 -17.38 -3.53 -2.62
C HIS A 147 -18.12 -2.39 -3.30
N TYR A 148 -17.47 -1.71 -4.25
CA TYR A 148 -18.05 -0.59 -4.97
C TYR A 148 -19.24 -1.02 -5.82
N ALA A 149 -19.06 -2.03 -6.67
CA ALA A 149 -20.12 -2.56 -7.52
C ALA A 149 -21.28 -3.10 -6.68
N ALA A 150 -20.98 -3.85 -5.62
CA ALA A 150 -22.01 -4.41 -4.74
C ALA A 150 -22.81 -3.31 -4.04
N PHE A 151 -22.15 -2.26 -3.56
CA PHE A 151 -22.83 -1.10 -2.98
C PHE A 151 -23.78 -0.43 -3.99
N LEU A 152 -23.37 -0.24 -5.24
CA LEU A 152 -24.21 0.38 -6.26
C LEU A 152 -25.38 -0.50 -6.70
N CYS A 153 -25.23 -1.83 -6.63
CA CYS A 153 -26.28 -2.77 -7.01
C CYS A 153 -27.32 -2.97 -5.90
N TYR A 154 -26.88 -3.02 -4.64
CA TYR A 154 -27.71 -3.48 -3.50
C TYR A 154 -27.89 -2.41 -2.40
N GLY A 155 -27.21 -1.28 -2.51
CA GLY A 155 -27.37 -0.13 -1.62
C GLY A 155 -26.74 -0.30 -0.23
N ARG A 156 -27.06 0.64 0.67
CA ARG A 156 -26.39 0.83 1.97
C ARG A 156 -26.54 -0.32 2.96
N ARG A 157 -27.55 -1.18 2.80
CA ARG A 157 -27.84 -2.30 3.71
C ARG A 157 -27.08 -3.58 3.36
N ILE A 158 -26.33 -3.58 2.27
CA ILE A 158 -25.54 -4.75 1.88
C ILE A 158 -24.57 -5.16 2.98
N LYS A 159 -24.48 -6.47 3.24
CA LYS A 159 -23.53 -7.01 4.20
C LYS A 159 -22.11 -6.93 3.61
N PRO A 160 -21.14 -6.34 4.34
CA PRO A 160 -19.74 -6.40 3.93
C PRO A 160 -19.30 -7.86 3.75
N HIS A 161 -18.71 -8.15 2.59
CA HIS A 161 -18.27 -9.51 2.24
C HIS A 161 -19.39 -10.58 2.24
N GLY A 162 -20.65 -10.17 2.05
CA GLY A 162 -21.81 -11.05 1.90
C GLY A 162 -21.84 -11.80 0.55
N PRO A 163 -22.85 -12.65 0.31
CA PRO A 163 -22.95 -13.47 -0.90
C PRO A 163 -22.80 -12.67 -2.20
N GLU A 164 -23.41 -11.50 -2.28
CA GLU A 164 -23.39 -10.62 -3.45
C GLU A 164 -21.97 -10.12 -3.74
N TRP A 165 -21.26 -9.67 -2.70
CA TRP A 165 -19.86 -9.28 -2.80
C TRP A 165 -18.98 -10.47 -3.20
N GLN A 166 -19.22 -11.65 -2.61
CA GLN A 166 -18.43 -12.86 -2.87
C GLN A 166 -18.56 -13.33 -4.33
N GLN A 167 -19.74 -13.20 -4.92
CA GLN A 167 -19.96 -13.49 -6.33
C GLN A 167 -19.22 -12.49 -7.22
N LEU A 168 -19.36 -11.18 -6.92
CA LEU A 168 -18.71 -10.13 -7.69
C LEU A 168 -17.18 -10.22 -7.64
N VAL A 169 -16.58 -10.41 -6.46
CA VAL A 169 -15.11 -10.46 -6.34
C VAL A 169 -14.52 -11.64 -7.14
N GLN A 170 -15.17 -12.81 -7.12
CA GLN A 170 -14.77 -13.96 -7.94
C GLN A 170 -14.92 -13.68 -9.44
N ALA A 171 -16.05 -13.12 -9.86
CA ALA A 171 -16.28 -12.79 -11.26
C ALA A 171 -15.30 -11.72 -11.79
N LEU A 172 -14.80 -10.85 -10.90
CA LEU A 172 -13.76 -9.87 -11.19
C LEU A 172 -12.34 -10.45 -11.17
N GLY A 173 -12.17 -11.75 -10.86
CA GLY A 173 -10.87 -12.42 -10.83
C GLY A 173 -10.13 -12.28 -9.49
N GLY A 174 -10.81 -11.80 -8.45
CA GLY A 174 -10.30 -11.73 -7.08
C GLY A 174 -10.66 -12.94 -6.23
N ASP A 175 -10.09 -12.98 -5.04
CA ASP A 175 -10.30 -14.02 -4.03
C ASP A 175 -11.41 -13.61 -3.03
N ARG A 176 -12.20 -14.58 -2.55
CA ARG A 176 -13.21 -14.39 -1.49
C ARG A 176 -12.59 -14.13 -0.12
N ALA A 177 -11.29 -14.37 0.04
CA ALA A 177 -10.58 -14.11 1.29
C ALA A 177 -10.79 -12.66 1.76
N ARG A 178 -11.31 -12.52 2.99
CA ARG A 178 -11.61 -11.21 3.60
C ARG A 178 -10.36 -10.40 3.91
N CYS A 179 -9.28 -11.09 4.29
CA CYS A 179 -8.01 -10.50 4.64
C CYS A 179 -6.94 -10.93 3.65
N HIS A 180 -6.21 -9.98 3.10
CA HIS A 180 -4.93 -10.26 2.46
C HIS A 180 -3.85 -10.26 3.53
N GLU A 181 -3.01 -11.28 3.54
CA GLU A 181 -1.88 -11.37 4.44
C GLU A 181 -0.72 -10.60 3.82
N TYR A 182 -0.80 -9.26 3.91
CA TYR A 182 0.35 -8.42 3.67
C TYR A 182 1.17 -8.37 4.97
N ASP A 183 2.47 -8.57 4.85
CA ASP A 183 3.39 -8.19 5.92
C ASP A 183 3.37 -6.66 6.06
N THR A 184 2.86 -6.24 7.21
CA THR A 184 2.71 -4.83 7.58
C THR A 184 3.79 -4.36 8.55
N GLU A 185 4.85 -5.15 8.74
CA GLU A 185 6.00 -4.75 9.55
C GLU A 185 6.60 -3.44 9.02
N GLY A 186 6.92 -2.55 9.96
CA GLY A 186 7.40 -1.19 9.69
C GLY A 186 6.30 -0.18 9.30
N LEU A 187 5.05 -0.61 9.05
CA LEU A 187 3.94 0.32 8.87
C LEU A 187 3.38 0.74 10.23
N ARG A 188 3.38 2.04 10.51
CA ARG A 188 2.85 2.57 11.77
C ARG A 188 1.35 2.33 11.87
N ALA A 189 0.96 1.29 12.59
CA ALA A 189 -0.44 1.08 12.98
C ALA A 189 -0.87 2.19 13.96
N ARG A 190 -2.12 2.65 13.84
CA ARG A 190 -2.70 3.53 14.86
C ARG A 190 -2.83 2.70 16.14
N ARG A 191 -2.14 3.10 17.21
CA ARG A 191 -2.34 2.49 18.53
C ARG A 191 -3.78 2.74 18.98
N THR A 192 -4.53 1.67 19.22
CA THR A 192 -5.86 1.75 19.80
C THR A 192 -5.73 2.33 21.21
N ARG A 193 -6.35 3.49 21.44
CA ARG A 193 -6.50 4.03 22.78
C ARG A 193 -7.62 3.28 23.51
N TRP A 194 -7.43 3.04 24.79
CA TRP A 194 -8.40 2.39 25.66
C TRP A 194 -8.89 3.40 26.70
N PHE A 195 -10.17 3.31 27.03
CA PHE A 195 -10.90 4.24 27.88
C PHE A 195 -11.60 3.46 28.99
N ALA A 196 -11.44 3.88 30.24
CA ALA A 196 -12.04 3.23 31.40
C ALA A 196 -13.54 3.52 31.51
N TYR A 197 -14.34 2.46 31.58
CA TYR A 197 -15.79 2.48 31.77
C TYR A 197 -16.16 1.57 32.93
N HIS A 198 -17.35 1.76 33.51
CA HIS A 198 -17.85 0.92 34.60
C HIS A 198 -19.34 0.57 34.43
N CYS A 199 -19.74 -0.55 35.01
CA CYS A 199 -21.11 -1.00 35.29
C CYS A 199 -21.25 -1.24 36.80
N ARG A 200 -22.45 -1.64 37.24
CA ARG A 200 -22.67 -2.23 38.59
C ARG A 200 -21.74 -3.42 38.89
N CYS A 201 -21.30 -4.09 37.84
CA CYS A 201 -20.59 -5.37 37.88
C CYS A 201 -19.05 -5.27 37.75
N GLY A 202 -18.50 -4.05 37.69
CA GLY A 202 -17.05 -3.82 37.61
C GLY A 202 -16.62 -2.90 36.46
N GLU A 203 -15.32 -2.91 36.20
CA GLU A 203 -14.64 -2.03 35.23
C GLU A 203 -14.46 -2.68 33.85
N HIS A 204 -14.32 -1.83 32.84
CA HIS A 204 -14.21 -2.18 31.44
C HIS A 204 -13.27 -1.24 30.70
N ALA A 205 -12.38 -1.80 29.88
CA ALA A 205 -11.61 -1.02 28.92
C ALA A 205 -12.33 -1.01 27.56
N LEU A 206 -12.84 0.15 27.15
CA LEU A 206 -13.44 0.34 25.82
C LEU A 206 -12.42 0.94 24.85
N SER A 207 -12.37 0.40 23.64
CA SER A 207 -11.53 0.97 22.58
C SER A 207 -12.02 2.37 22.18
N SER A 208 -11.12 3.18 21.63
CA SER A 208 -11.43 4.49 21.06
C SER A 208 -12.63 4.50 20.12
N ILE A 209 -12.85 3.40 19.38
CA ILE A 209 -14.02 3.24 18.49
C ILE A 209 -15.32 3.22 19.30
N ARG A 210 -15.38 2.39 20.36
CA ARG A 210 -16.58 2.29 21.21
C ARG A 210 -16.78 3.58 22.00
N HIS A 211 -15.72 4.15 22.57
CA HIS A 211 -15.77 5.46 23.23
C HIS A 211 -16.33 6.54 22.30
N ASN A 212 -15.81 6.68 21.08
CA ASN A 212 -16.30 7.67 20.12
C ASN A 212 -17.74 7.41 19.65
N ARG A 213 -18.23 6.17 19.67
CA ARG A 213 -19.65 5.88 19.40
C ARG A 213 -20.53 6.30 20.57
N ILE A 214 -20.07 6.09 21.80
CA ILE A 214 -20.77 6.56 23.00
C ILE A 214 -20.87 8.07 23.01
N CYS A 215 -19.78 8.78 22.68
CA CYS A 215 -19.79 10.24 22.54
C CYS A 215 -20.72 10.76 21.43
N ARG A 216 -21.13 9.91 20.48
CA ARG A 216 -22.14 10.21 19.45
C ARG A 216 -23.55 9.71 19.83
N GLY A 217 -23.77 9.32 21.08
CA GLY A 217 -25.07 8.90 21.60
C GLY A 217 -25.35 7.39 21.56
N THR A 218 -24.42 6.55 21.09
CA THR A 218 -24.60 5.09 21.15
C THR A 218 -24.54 4.60 22.59
N ARG A 219 -25.49 3.74 23.00
CA ARG A 219 -25.46 3.09 24.32
C ARG A 219 -24.93 1.66 24.20
N TYR A 220 -23.95 1.30 25.02
CA TYR A 220 -23.45 -0.07 25.14
C TYR A 220 -23.83 -0.64 26.50
N LEU A 221 -24.31 -1.88 26.51
CA LEU A 221 -24.66 -2.62 27.72
C LEU A 221 -23.57 -3.61 28.10
N CYS A 222 -23.39 -3.82 29.40
CA CYS A 222 -22.50 -4.85 29.89
C CYS A 222 -23.08 -6.24 29.62
N ARG A 223 -22.26 -7.14 29.05
CA ARG A 223 -22.66 -8.52 28.76
C ARG A 223 -22.91 -9.37 30.01
N ARG A 224 -22.42 -8.95 31.19
CA ARG A 224 -22.57 -9.69 32.45
C ARG A 224 -23.84 -9.31 33.20
N CYS A 225 -24.13 -8.03 33.36
CA CYS A 225 -25.27 -7.57 34.17
C CYS A 225 -26.36 -6.84 33.38
N GLY A 226 -26.19 -6.61 32.08
CA GLY A 226 -27.16 -5.88 31.25
C GLY A 226 -27.15 -4.35 31.44
N GLU A 227 -26.46 -3.83 32.46
CA GLU A 227 -26.45 -2.38 32.75
C GLU A 227 -25.67 -1.55 31.72
N PRO A 228 -26.05 -0.28 31.49
CA PRO A 228 -25.29 0.63 30.63
C PRO A 228 -23.85 0.85 31.13
N LEU A 229 -22.90 0.84 30.20
CA LEU A 229 -21.51 1.20 30.47
C LEU A 229 -21.39 2.73 30.61
N ARG A 230 -20.90 3.19 31.75
CA ARG A 230 -20.71 4.61 32.07
C ARG A 230 -19.23 4.96 32.04
N ALA A 231 -18.90 6.13 31.49
CA ALA A 231 -17.52 6.61 31.44
C ALA A 231 -17.01 6.87 32.87
N GLY A 232 -15.74 6.57 33.14
CA GLY A 232 -15.11 6.97 34.40
C GLY A 232 -15.08 8.49 34.57
N PRO A 233 -14.96 9.00 35.81
CA PRO A 233 -15.07 10.43 36.12
C PRO A 233 -14.09 11.34 35.36
N ALA A 234 -12.93 10.81 34.95
CA ALA A 234 -11.91 11.55 34.19
C ALA A 234 -12.10 11.51 32.65
N LEU A 235 -13.21 10.95 32.15
CA LEU A 235 -13.47 10.81 30.72
C LEU A 235 -14.58 11.74 30.25
N HIS A 236 -14.20 12.79 29.54
CA HIS A 236 -15.11 13.70 28.87
C HIS A 236 -15.18 13.35 27.38
N CYS A 237 -16.39 13.31 26.84
CA CYS A 237 -16.61 13.27 25.41
C CYS A 237 -16.36 14.66 24.83
N SER A 238 -15.22 14.87 24.18
CA SER A 238 -15.07 16.03 23.31
C SER A 238 -16.03 15.85 22.14
N THR A 239 -17.09 16.64 22.07
CA THR A 239 -17.89 16.78 20.86
C THR A 239 -16.97 17.26 19.73
N PRO A 240 -16.99 16.64 18.55
CA PRO A 240 -16.36 17.27 17.38
C PRO A 240 -17.09 18.58 17.12
N ASP A 241 -16.35 19.68 16.96
CA ASP A 241 -16.91 20.96 16.48
C ASP A 241 -17.67 20.74 15.15
N PRO A 242 -18.79 21.47 14.95
CA PRO A 242 -19.67 21.31 13.78
C PRO A 242 -18.96 21.50 12.43
#